data_AF-A0A0C9SKN5-F1
#
_entry.id   AF-A0A0C9SKN5-F1
#
_cell.length_a   1.000
_cell.length_b   1.000
_cell.length_c   1.000
_cell.angle_alpha   90.00
_cell.angle_beta   90.00
_cell.angle_gamma   90.00
#
_symmetry.space_group_name_H-M   'P 1'
#
loop_
_entity.id
_entity.type
_entity.pdbx_description
1 polymer ?
#
loop_
_entity_poly.entity_id
_entity_poly.type
_entity_poly.pdbx_seq_one_letter_code
_entity_poly.pdbx_strand_id
1 'polypeptide(L)'
;MSTTTLIDTRTEASPELAPAAEAPQKPDVEESASTLNREAAVEDASAAQKDAEKISSAKPKTIDLSTVNAAAARTLMSVEHKALNYRPPPGSLAANAQAAAAQHPDGAEGAPPPPTPGTLKTAALLDAERIEAARRALSNANGELGVDISGVGEAEARKLMSAAHKTLGFRPPPGSLAAEAQRVAAKQPGGGKVKPDVQVLTEAAKRDAVKIASERNGNGGSPVAGERNSKSPVGSERKAGSPVAA
;
A
#
# COMPACT_ATOMS: atom_id res chain seq x y z
N MET A 1 -52.03 -21.90 -30.99
CA MET A 1 -51.22 -23.10 -30.71
C MET A 1 -50.53 -22.87 -29.38
N SER A 2 -50.92 -23.69 -28.40
CA SER A 2 -50.54 -23.64 -26.99
C SER A 2 -49.14 -24.20 -26.75
N THR A 3 -48.40 -23.68 -25.76
CA THR A 3 -47.65 -24.48 -24.79
C THR A 3 -47.29 -23.64 -23.55
N THR A 4 -47.95 -24.00 -22.45
CA THR A 4 -47.66 -23.65 -21.06
C THR A 4 -46.65 -24.68 -20.52
N THR A 5 -45.65 -24.25 -19.74
CA THR A 5 -44.85 -25.18 -18.93
C THR A 5 -44.75 -24.69 -17.49
N LEU A 6 -45.48 -25.40 -16.63
CA LEU A 6 -45.44 -25.40 -15.17
C LEU A 6 -44.27 -26.29 -14.72
N ILE A 7 -43.46 -25.86 -13.75
CA ILE A 7 -42.64 -26.79 -12.96
C ILE A 7 -42.71 -26.36 -11.51
N ASP A 8 -43.20 -27.29 -10.70
CA ASP A 8 -43.51 -27.18 -9.29
C ASP A 8 -42.77 -28.30 -8.53
N THR A 9 -42.61 -28.10 -7.23
CA THR A 9 -42.22 -29.08 -6.19
C THR A 9 -40.74 -29.50 -6.10
N ARG A 10 -40.12 -29.32 -4.92
CA ARG A 10 -39.97 -30.42 -3.94
C ARG A 10 -39.43 -29.92 -2.59
N THR A 11 -40.33 -29.88 -1.62
CA THR A 11 -40.08 -29.89 -0.18
C THR A 11 -39.93 -31.35 0.25
N GLU A 12 -38.83 -31.74 0.89
CA GLU A 12 -38.71 -32.89 1.84
C GLU A 12 -37.45 -32.62 2.70
N ALA A 13 -37.58 -32.38 4.00
CA ALA A 13 -37.79 -33.32 5.12
C ALA A 13 -36.45 -33.69 5.80
N SER A 14 -36.35 -33.30 7.08
CA SER A 14 -35.33 -33.72 8.05
C SER A 14 -35.28 -35.24 8.21
N PRO A 15 -34.18 -35.77 8.77
CA PRO A 15 -34.34 -36.51 10.01
C PRO A 15 -33.29 -36.23 11.10
N GLU A 16 -33.83 -36.29 12.31
CA GLU A 16 -33.28 -36.34 13.65
C GLU A 16 -32.63 -37.72 13.96
N LEU A 17 -31.43 -37.77 14.58
CA LEU A 17 -30.78 -38.92 15.26
C LEU A 17 -29.32 -38.49 15.57
N ALA A 18 -28.67 -38.58 16.73
CA ALA A 18 -28.94 -38.98 18.11
C ALA A 18 -27.68 -38.54 18.95
N PRO A 19 -27.74 -38.48 20.29
CA PRO A 19 -26.62 -38.09 21.15
C PRO A 19 -25.70 -39.28 21.49
N ALA A 20 -24.38 -39.10 21.39
CA ALA A 20 -23.42 -40.14 21.78
C ALA A 20 -22.18 -39.59 22.50
N ALA A 21 -21.97 -40.17 23.68
CA ALA A 21 -20.69 -40.39 24.37
C ALA A 21 -20.00 -39.20 25.04
N GLU A 22 -20.54 -38.89 26.22
CA GLU A 22 -19.82 -38.66 27.47
C GLU A 22 -18.46 -39.39 27.53
N ALA A 23 -17.38 -38.60 27.47
CA ALA A 23 -16.03 -39.06 27.72
C ALA A 23 -15.70 -38.88 29.22
N PRO A 24 -14.99 -39.84 29.85
CA PRO A 24 -14.68 -39.78 31.27
C PRO A 24 -13.74 -38.62 31.59
N GLN A 25 -14.19 -37.75 32.50
CA GLN A 25 -13.36 -36.81 33.23
C GLN A 25 -12.24 -37.57 33.93
N LYS A 26 -10.99 -37.27 33.55
CA LYS A 26 -9.82 -37.64 34.33
C LYS A 26 -9.75 -36.71 35.54
N PRO A 27 -9.50 -37.23 36.75
CA PRO A 27 -9.41 -36.43 37.95
C PRO A 27 -8.13 -35.58 37.98
N ASP A 28 -8.32 -34.40 38.54
CA ASP A 28 -7.36 -33.36 38.89
C ASP A 28 -6.15 -33.90 39.65
N VAL A 29 -4.97 -33.84 39.03
CA VAL A 29 -3.69 -33.74 39.74
C VAL A 29 -2.73 -33.07 38.77
N GLU A 30 -2.52 -31.74 38.86
CA GLU A 30 -1.31 -31.01 38.38
C GLU A 30 -1.44 -29.47 38.60
N GLU A 31 -2.19 -29.00 39.61
CA GLU A 31 -2.33 -27.56 39.88
C GLU A 31 -1.70 -27.15 41.22
N SER A 32 -0.41 -27.42 41.40
CA SER A 32 0.32 -26.90 42.57
C SER A 32 1.81 -26.55 42.34
N ALA A 33 2.35 -26.72 41.12
CA ALA A 33 3.76 -26.42 40.83
C ALA A 33 3.99 -25.22 39.89
N SER A 34 2.94 -24.59 39.35
CA SER A 34 3.07 -23.53 38.32
C SER A 34 3.07 -22.09 38.85
N THR A 35 2.77 -21.87 40.13
CA THR A 35 2.67 -20.52 40.71
C THR A 35 4.03 -19.89 41.05
N LEU A 36 5.07 -20.68 41.34
CA LEU A 36 6.41 -20.15 41.67
C LEU A 36 7.24 -19.70 40.46
N ASN A 37 6.93 -20.18 39.25
CA ASN A 37 7.64 -19.76 38.03
C ASN A 37 6.99 -18.56 37.32
N ARG A 38 5.81 -18.11 37.79
CA ARG A 38 5.08 -17.00 37.16
C ARG A 38 5.52 -15.63 37.70
N GLU A 39 5.97 -15.54 38.96
CA GLU A 39 6.43 -14.28 39.54
C GLU A 39 7.75 -13.79 38.93
N ALA A 40 8.72 -14.68 38.70
CA ALA A 40 10.00 -14.30 38.07
C ALA A 40 9.81 -13.78 36.61
N ALA A 41 8.86 -14.35 35.86
CA ALA A 41 8.59 -13.91 34.48
C ALA A 41 7.86 -12.54 34.41
N VAL A 42 7.14 -12.15 35.46
CA VAL A 42 6.43 -10.86 35.51
C VAL A 42 7.39 -9.72 35.86
N GLU A 43 8.44 -9.98 36.64
CA GLU A 43 9.42 -8.95 37.00
C GLU A 43 10.30 -8.56 35.80
N ASP A 44 10.76 -9.54 35.00
CA ASP A 44 11.49 -9.30 33.74
C ASP A 44 10.63 -8.56 32.69
N ALA A 45 9.33 -8.89 32.60
CA ALA A 45 8.42 -8.18 31.71
C ALA A 45 8.21 -6.71 32.14
N SER A 46 8.19 -6.43 33.45
CA SER A 46 8.06 -5.07 33.98
C SER A 46 9.33 -4.23 33.74
N ALA A 47 10.51 -4.85 33.79
CA ALA A 47 11.78 -4.20 33.48
C ALA A 47 11.87 -3.84 31.99
N ALA A 48 11.45 -4.75 31.11
CA ALA A 48 11.39 -4.49 29.66
C ALA A 48 10.41 -3.36 29.30
N GLN A 49 9.27 -3.26 29.99
CA GLN A 49 8.31 -2.17 29.80
C GLN A 49 8.88 -0.81 30.23
N LYS A 50 9.55 -0.74 31.38
CA LYS A 50 10.19 0.49 31.85
C LYS A 50 11.31 0.96 30.94
N ASP A 51 12.10 0.04 30.38
CA ASP A 51 13.13 0.38 29.40
C ASP A 51 12.51 0.86 28.07
N ALA A 52 11.45 0.21 27.58
CA ALA A 52 10.73 0.67 26.39
C ALA A 52 10.09 2.07 26.59
N GLU A 53 9.54 2.35 27.78
CA GLU A 53 9.02 3.67 28.14
C GLU A 53 10.11 4.74 28.24
N LYS A 54 11.28 4.39 28.78
CA LYS A 54 12.43 5.30 28.85
C LYS A 54 12.99 5.62 27.45
N ILE A 55 12.93 4.67 26.53
CA ILE A 55 13.32 4.87 25.13
C ILE A 55 12.26 5.68 24.37
N SER A 56 10.97 5.48 24.62
CA SER A 56 9.90 6.19 23.91
C SER A 56 9.66 7.62 24.41
N SER A 57 9.94 7.89 25.69
CA SER A 57 9.85 9.24 26.29
C SER A 57 11.11 10.08 26.06
N ALA A 58 12.19 9.50 25.54
CA ALA A 58 13.35 10.23 25.05
C ALA A 58 12.96 10.98 23.76
N LYS A 59 12.38 12.17 23.93
CA LYS A 59 12.12 13.13 22.86
C LYS A 59 13.36 13.16 21.94
N PRO A 60 13.19 12.97 20.61
CA PRO A 60 14.32 12.89 19.71
C PRO A 60 15.16 14.14 19.91
N LYS A 61 16.44 13.93 20.24
CA LYS A 61 17.36 15.02 20.58
C LYS A 61 17.43 15.94 19.37
N THR A 62 16.68 17.04 19.43
CA THR A 62 16.63 18.07 18.40
C THR A 62 18.03 18.64 18.27
N ILE A 63 18.63 18.48 17.09
CA ILE A 63 19.95 19.06 16.80
C ILE A 63 19.80 20.57 16.79
N ASP A 64 20.63 21.25 17.56
CA ASP A 64 20.73 22.70 17.52
C ASP A 64 21.50 23.11 16.26
N LEU A 65 20.77 23.68 15.29
CA LEU A 65 21.31 24.06 13.98
C LEU A 65 22.40 25.14 14.08
N SER A 66 22.43 25.93 15.16
CA SER A 66 23.45 26.96 15.38
C SER A 66 24.85 26.37 15.63
N THR A 67 24.90 25.11 16.07
CA THR A 67 26.14 24.37 16.39
C THR A 67 26.66 23.55 15.21
N VAL A 68 25.94 23.54 14.08
CA VAL A 68 26.24 22.71 12.92
C VAL A 68 27.23 23.41 12.00
N ASN A 69 28.41 22.82 11.84
CA ASN A 69 29.43 23.29 10.90
C ASN A 69 29.29 22.64 9.50
N ALA A 70 30.11 23.08 8.55
CA ALA A 70 30.08 22.58 7.18
C ALA A 70 30.31 21.06 7.06
N ALA A 71 31.12 20.47 7.95
CA ALA A 71 31.36 19.03 7.96
C ALA A 71 30.13 18.24 8.43
N ALA A 72 29.51 18.66 9.53
CA ALA A 72 28.30 18.06 10.07
C ALA A 72 27.12 18.14 9.09
N ALA A 73 26.95 19.29 8.42
CA ALA A 73 25.92 19.46 7.39
C ALA A 73 26.10 18.50 6.20
N ARG A 74 27.34 18.26 5.76
CA ARG A 74 27.65 17.26 4.70
C ARG A 74 27.32 15.84 5.15
N THR A 75 27.62 15.50 6.40
CA THR A 75 27.27 14.19 6.96
C THR A 75 25.75 13.99 7.00
N LEU A 76 24.99 14.97 7.48
CA LEU A 76 23.51 14.92 7.49
C LEU A 76 22.95 14.71 6.08
N MET A 77 23.41 15.50 5.11
CA MET A 77 22.97 15.39 3.71
C MET A 77 23.26 14.00 3.13
N SER A 78 24.46 13.47 3.37
CA SER A 78 24.86 12.14 2.87
C SER A 78 24.02 11.02 3.48
N VAL A 79 23.75 11.07 4.78
CA VAL A 79 22.94 10.07 5.48
C VAL A 79 21.47 10.15 5.04
N GLU A 80 20.87 11.34 5.00
CA GLU A 80 19.50 11.52 4.51
C GLU A 80 19.36 11.08 3.05
N HIS A 81 20.27 11.50 2.17
CA HIS A 81 20.25 11.08 0.77
C HIS A 81 20.31 9.56 0.63
N LYS A 82 21.17 8.90 1.42
CA LYS A 82 21.28 7.43 1.40
C LYS A 82 20.03 6.75 1.95
N ALA A 83 19.35 7.36 2.93
CA ALA A 83 18.11 6.81 3.49
C ALA A 83 16.93 6.98 2.52
N LEU A 84 16.84 8.13 1.85
CA LEU A 84 15.76 8.47 0.92
C LEU A 84 15.98 7.87 -0.48
N ASN A 85 17.22 7.58 -0.88
CA ASN A 85 17.64 7.29 -2.26
C ASN A 85 17.40 8.45 -3.25
N TYR A 86 17.23 9.67 -2.76
CA TYR A 86 17.14 10.88 -3.57
C TYR A 86 17.67 12.09 -2.78
N ARG A 87 17.86 13.21 -3.47
CA ARG A 87 18.31 14.46 -2.84
C ARG A 87 17.29 14.94 -1.81
N PRO A 88 17.70 15.18 -0.55
CA PRO A 88 16.78 15.60 0.49
C PRO A 88 16.01 16.86 0.04
N PRO A 89 14.69 16.92 0.29
CA PRO A 89 13.85 18.03 -0.13
C PRO A 89 14.18 19.31 0.66
N PRO A 90 13.79 20.49 0.15
CA PRO A 90 13.89 21.72 0.93
C PRO A 90 13.07 21.61 2.21
N GLY A 91 13.57 22.20 3.30
CA GLY A 91 12.95 22.09 4.62
C GLY A 91 13.24 20.79 5.37
N SER A 92 14.05 19.88 4.80
CA SER A 92 14.65 18.78 5.58
C SER A 92 15.68 19.29 6.58
N LEU A 93 16.01 18.46 7.56
CA LEU A 93 17.05 18.74 8.54
C LEU A 93 18.39 18.99 7.84
N ALA A 94 18.78 18.17 6.85
CA ALA A 94 19.99 18.39 6.06
C ALA A 94 19.97 19.72 5.29
N ALA A 95 18.85 20.09 4.66
CA ALA A 95 18.73 21.35 3.94
C ALA A 95 18.89 22.56 4.87
N ASN A 96 18.26 22.51 6.05
CA ASN A 96 18.37 23.56 7.06
C ASN A 96 19.78 23.63 7.66
N ALA A 97 20.42 22.48 7.91
CA ALA A 97 21.80 22.39 8.36
C ALA A 97 22.78 23.00 7.34
N GLN A 98 22.57 22.78 6.04
CA GLN A 98 23.37 23.42 5.00
C GLN A 98 23.19 24.94 4.98
N ALA A 99 21.96 25.43 5.14
CA ALA A 99 21.69 26.85 5.22
C ALA A 99 22.37 27.50 6.45
N ALA A 100 22.32 26.84 7.61
CA ALA A 100 23.00 27.30 8.81
C ALA A 100 24.54 27.29 8.65
N ALA A 101 25.09 26.20 8.11
CA ALA A 101 26.53 26.09 7.86
C ALA A 101 27.04 27.08 6.80
N ALA A 102 26.19 27.52 5.86
CA ALA A 102 26.55 28.58 4.91
C ALA A 102 26.72 29.95 5.60
N GLN A 103 26.01 30.18 6.71
CA GLN A 103 26.17 31.38 7.53
C GLN A 103 27.37 31.29 8.48
N HIS A 104 27.64 30.08 9.00
CA HIS A 104 28.72 29.81 9.95
C HIS A 104 29.52 28.56 9.53
N PRO A 105 30.46 28.67 8.57
CA PRO A 105 31.18 27.50 8.04
C PRO A 105 31.98 26.75 9.11
N ASP A 106 32.55 27.50 10.06
CA ASP A 106 33.37 26.98 11.17
C ASP A 106 32.56 26.71 12.45
N GLY A 107 31.23 26.94 12.43
CA GLY A 107 30.36 26.95 13.60
C GLY A 107 30.27 28.34 14.25
N ALA A 108 29.21 28.58 15.03
CA ALA A 108 29.07 29.86 15.74
C ALA A 108 30.15 30.04 16.81
N GLU A 109 30.69 31.24 16.92
CA GLU A 109 31.72 31.57 17.90
C GLU A 109 31.17 31.43 19.33
N GLY A 110 31.86 30.66 20.19
CA GLY A 110 31.39 30.32 21.54
C GLY A 110 30.30 29.25 21.60
N ALA A 111 29.97 28.58 20.50
CA ALA A 111 29.03 27.48 20.50
C ALA A 111 29.54 26.27 21.30
N PRO A 112 28.63 25.46 21.89
CA PRO A 112 28.99 24.16 22.46
C PRO A 112 29.63 23.24 21.41
N PRO A 113 30.35 22.19 21.85
CA PRO A 113 31.03 21.28 20.93
C PRO A 113 30.05 20.70 19.89
N PRO A 114 30.52 20.52 18.64
CA PRO A 114 29.67 20.05 17.56
C PRO A 114 29.04 18.69 17.89
N PRO A 115 27.81 18.43 17.40
CA PRO A 115 27.15 17.16 17.61
C PRO A 115 28.00 15.99 17.12
N THR A 116 28.02 14.90 17.89
CA THR A 116 28.81 13.72 17.54
C THR A 116 28.25 13.06 16.27
N PRO A 117 29.09 12.41 15.45
CA PRO A 117 28.63 11.76 14.21
C PRO A 117 27.49 10.76 14.42
N GLY A 118 27.47 10.07 15.57
CA GLY A 118 26.39 9.16 15.94
C GLY A 118 25.05 9.88 16.08
N THR A 119 25.03 11.03 16.77
CA THR A 119 23.81 11.84 16.94
C THR A 119 23.32 12.46 15.64
N LEU A 120 24.24 12.87 14.75
CA LEU A 120 23.89 13.35 13.41
C LEU A 120 23.21 12.25 12.60
N LYS A 121 23.79 11.03 12.61
CA LYS A 121 23.25 9.90 11.87
C LYS A 121 21.85 9.52 12.35
N THR A 122 21.63 9.45 13.67
CA THR A 122 20.31 9.11 14.20
C THR A 122 19.26 10.16 13.85
N ALA A 123 19.58 11.44 13.98
CA ALA A 123 18.66 12.51 13.61
C ALA A 123 18.33 12.55 12.11
N ALA A 124 19.33 12.33 11.25
CA ALA A 124 19.13 12.24 9.79
C ALA A 124 18.20 11.08 9.41
N LEU A 125 18.33 9.92 10.05
CA LEU A 125 17.46 8.78 9.80
C LEU A 125 16.01 9.06 10.24
N LEU A 126 15.82 9.69 11.40
CA LEU A 126 14.51 10.09 11.88
C LEU A 126 13.85 11.14 10.97
N ASP A 127 14.62 12.09 10.45
CA ASP A 127 14.08 13.08 9.52
C ASP A 127 13.73 12.46 8.17
N ALA A 128 14.55 11.54 7.66
CA ALA A 128 14.25 10.78 6.45
C ALA A 128 12.96 9.97 6.60
N GLU A 129 12.75 9.31 7.73
CA GLU A 129 11.51 8.59 8.03
C GLU A 129 10.31 9.54 8.07
N ARG A 130 10.44 10.71 8.72
CA ARG A 130 9.40 11.74 8.73
C ARG A 130 9.06 12.20 7.31
N ILE A 131 10.05 12.38 6.45
CA ILE A 131 9.87 12.81 5.06
C ILE A 131 9.17 11.73 4.24
N GLU A 132 9.58 10.46 4.35
CA GLU A 132 8.89 9.35 3.68
C GLU A 132 7.46 9.20 4.18
N ALA A 133 7.21 9.35 5.48
CA ALA A 133 5.87 9.34 6.04
C ALA A 133 5.01 10.50 5.51
N ALA A 134 5.56 11.72 5.46
CA ALA A 134 4.88 12.88 4.90
C ALA A 134 4.61 12.71 3.39
N ARG A 135 5.58 12.19 2.64
CA ARG A 135 5.43 11.89 1.22
C ARG A 135 4.36 10.83 0.99
N ARG A 136 4.36 9.76 1.78
CA ARG A 136 3.31 8.73 1.74
C ARG A 136 1.94 9.31 2.06
N ALA A 137 1.85 10.19 3.06
CA ALA A 137 0.60 10.89 3.40
C ALA A 137 0.11 11.80 2.26
N LEU A 138 1.02 12.55 1.62
CA LEU A 138 0.73 13.40 0.46
C LEU A 138 0.30 12.56 -0.77
N SER A 139 1.00 11.46 -1.04
CA SER A 139 0.63 10.50 -2.09
C SER A 139 -0.77 9.92 -1.84
N ASN A 140 -1.08 9.55 -0.59
CA ASN A 140 -2.41 9.09 -0.21
C ASN A 140 -3.48 10.19 -0.37
N ALA A 141 -3.16 11.43 -0.01
CA ALA A 141 -4.07 12.57 -0.14
C ALA A 141 -4.33 12.95 -1.61
N ASN A 142 -3.32 12.84 -2.46
CA ASN A 142 -3.43 13.07 -3.89
C ASN A 142 -4.02 11.87 -4.66
N GLY A 143 -4.45 10.82 -3.96
CA GLY A 143 -5.06 9.63 -4.56
C GLY A 143 -4.08 8.72 -5.31
N GLU A 144 -2.80 9.07 -5.34
CA GLU A 144 -1.73 8.22 -5.84
C GLU A 144 -1.31 7.32 -4.68
N LEU A 145 -2.24 6.46 -4.25
CA LEU A 145 -1.95 5.39 -3.32
C LEU A 145 -0.84 4.57 -3.97
N GLY A 146 0.40 4.75 -3.48
CA GLY A 146 1.61 4.05 -3.89
C GLY A 146 1.54 2.56 -3.55
N VAL A 147 0.46 1.94 -4.02
CA VAL A 147 0.11 0.55 -3.83
C VAL A 147 0.86 -0.20 -4.91
N ASP A 148 1.72 -1.10 -4.46
CA ASP A 148 2.49 -1.91 -5.37
C ASP A 148 1.55 -2.85 -6.16
N ILE A 149 1.36 -2.52 -7.43
CA ILE A 149 0.57 -3.35 -8.36
C ILE A 149 1.43 -4.45 -9.01
N SER A 150 2.74 -4.49 -8.76
CA SER A 150 3.67 -5.44 -9.39
C SER A 150 3.35 -6.90 -9.05
N GLY A 151 2.70 -7.14 -7.92
CA GLY A 151 2.28 -8.47 -7.48
C GLY A 151 0.89 -8.92 -7.97
N VAL A 152 0.14 -8.04 -8.65
CA VAL A 152 -1.27 -8.27 -8.96
C VAL A 152 -1.45 -9.28 -10.10
N GLY A 153 -2.17 -10.37 -9.81
CA GLY A 153 -2.59 -11.36 -10.79
C GLY A 153 -3.94 -11.04 -11.45
N GLU A 154 -4.33 -11.84 -12.43
CA GLU A 154 -5.54 -11.60 -13.22
C GLU A 154 -6.83 -11.56 -12.38
N ALA A 155 -6.94 -12.44 -11.38
CA ALA A 155 -8.11 -12.50 -10.50
C ALA A 155 -8.28 -11.22 -9.67
N GLU A 156 -7.18 -10.66 -9.17
CA GLU A 156 -7.16 -9.45 -8.36
C GLU A 156 -7.44 -8.24 -9.24
N ALA A 157 -6.77 -8.12 -10.39
CA ALA A 157 -7.04 -7.06 -11.34
C ALA A 157 -8.51 -7.03 -11.78
N ARG A 158 -9.16 -8.18 -11.96
CA ARG A 158 -10.60 -8.26 -12.29
C ARG A 158 -11.48 -7.73 -11.17
N LYS A 159 -11.14 -8.04 -9.91
CA LYS A 159 -11.84 -7.49 -8.73
C LYS A 159 -11.70 -5.97 -8.66
N LEU A 160 -10.51 -5.43 -8.90
CA LEU A 160 -10.27 -3.98 -8.91
C LEU A 160 -11.04 -3.27 -10.02
N MET A 161 -11.05 -3.86 -11.21
CA MET A 161 -11.83 -3.34 -12.34
C MET A 161 -13.33 -3.35 -12.05
N SER A 162 -13.86 -4.42 -11.44
CA SER A 162 -15.26 -4.50 -11.03
C SER A 162 -15.59 -3.47 -9.94
N ALA A 163 -14.72 -3.30 -8.94
CA ALA A 163 -14.91 -2.33 -7.86
C ALA A 163 -14.91 -0.88 -8.40
N ALA A 164 -13.91 -0.52 -9.21
CA ALA A 164 -13.84 0.80 -9.82
C ALA A 164 -15.01 1.06 -10.77
N HIS A 165 -15.42 0.07 -11.58
CA HIS A 165 -16.60 0.20 -12.45
C HIS A 165 -17.89 0.41 -11.64
N LYS A 166 -18.08 -0.31 -10.53
CA LYS A 166 -19.24 -0.12 -9.65
C LYS A 166 -19.28 1.29 -9.05
N THR A 167 -18.12 1.86 -8.73
CA THR A 167 -18.02 3.22 -8.19
C THR A 167 -18.23 4.29 -9.26
N LEU A 168 -17.66 4.12 -10.46
CA LEU A 168 -17.80 5.08 -11.57
C LEU A 168 -19.14 5.00 -12.29
N GLY A 169 -19.77 3.81 -12.31
CA GLY A 169 -20.90 3.50 -13.19
C GLY A 169 -20.52 3.23 -14.65
N PHE A 170 -19.22 3.28 -14.99
CA PHE A 170 -18.70 3.00 -16.33
C PHE A 170 -17.31 2.36 -16.24
N ARG A 171 -16.78 1.90 -17.38
CA ARG A 171 -15.44 1.28 -17.45
C ARG A 171 -14.34 2.26 -17.03
N PRO A 172 -13.48 1.90 -16.06
CA PRO A 172 -12.39 2.77 -15.63
C PRO A 172 -11.52 3.23 -16.81
N PRO A 173 -11.16 4.52 -16.89
CA PRO A 173 -10.35 5.03 -17.99
C PRO A 173 -8.92 4.45 -17.94
N PRO A 174 -8.19 4.48 -19.07
CA PRO A 174 -6.77 4.14 -19.07
C PRO A 174 -5.99 5.10 -18.16
N GLY A 175 -5.01 4.58 -17.42
CA GLY A 175 -4.26 5.34 -16.41
C GLY A 175 -4.89 5.31 -15.01
N SER A 176 -6.11 4.80 -14.85
CA SER A 176 -6.64 4.46 -13.52
C SER A 176 -5.91 3.25 -12.92
N LEU A 177 -5.88 3.17 -11.58
CA LEU A 177 -5.23 2.08 -10.84
C LEU A 177 -5.76 0.71 -11.30
N ALA A 178 -7.08 0.60 -11.49
CA ALA A 178 -7.71 -0.63 -11.97
C ALA A 178 -7.30 -1.00 -13.41
N ALA A 179 -7.13 0.00 -14.29
CA ALA A 179 -6.68 -0.22 -15.66
C ALA A 179 -5.20 -0.59 -15.71
N GLU A 180 -4.37 -0.02 -14.84
CA GLU A 180 -2.95 -0.37 -14.72
C GLU A 180 -2.75 -1.77 -14.15
N ALA A 181 -3.49 -2.12 -13.10
CA ALA A 181 -3.51 -3.47 -12.54
C ALA A 181 -3.83 -4.53 -13.61
N GLN A 182 -4.80 -4.26 -14.50
CA GLN A 182 -5.10 -5.12 -15.65
C GLN A 182 -3.94 -5.24 -16.63
N ARG A 183 -3.24 -4.13 -16.92
CA ARG A 183 -2.05 -4.14 -17.80
C ARG A 183 -0.90 -4.94 -17.20
N VAL A 184 -0.69 -4.83 -15.89
CA VAL A 184 0.34 -5.61 -15.18
C VAL A 184 -0.03 -7.08 -15.15
N ALA A 185 -1.26 -7.43 -14.79
CA ALA A 185 -1.75 -8.79 -14.79
C ALA A 185 -1.71 -9.45 -16.18
N ALA A 186 -1.93 -8.69 -17.26
CA ALA A 186 -1.79 -9.21 -18.62
C ALA A 186 -0.33 -9.62 -18.94
N LYS A 187 0.66 -8.98 -18.32
CA LYS A 187 2.08 -9.37 -18.43
C LYS A 187 2.44 -10.53 -17.49
N GLN A 188 1.73 -10.65 -16.37
CA GLN A 188 2.00 -11.63 -15.31
C GLN A 188 0.67 -12.26 -14.81
N PRO A 189 0.06 -13.19 -15.56
CA PRO A 189 -1.29 -13.68 -15.24
C PRO A 189 -1.36 -14.40 -13.88
N GLY A 190 -0.27 -15.04 -13.47
CA GLY A 190 -0.14 -15.70 -12.16
C GLY A 190 0.13 -14.78 -10.97
N GLY A 191 0.32 -13.48 -11.21
CA GLY A 191 0.75 -12.52 -10.19
C GLY A 191 2.23 -12.66 -9.81
N GLY A 192 2.69 -11.79 -8.91
CA GLY A 192 4.05 -11.81 -8.37
C GLY A 192 4.20 -12.80 -7.21
N LYS A 193 5.45 -12.99 -6.75
CA LYS A 193 5.76 -13.85 -5.59
C LYS A 193 5.10 -13.36 -4.30
N VAL A 194 4.96 -12.04 -4.17
CA VAL A 194 4.30 -11.38 -3.04
C VAL A 194 2.91 -10.97 -3.49
N LYS A 195 1.89 -11.56 -2.88
CA LYS A 195 0.50 -11.19 -3.18
C LYS A 195 0.11 -9.95 -2.37
N PRO A 196 -0.28 -8.86 -3.01
CA PRO A 196 -0.75 -7.66 -2.32
C PRO A 196 -2.09 -7.92 -1.63
N ASP A 197 -2.36 -7.19 -0.54
CA ASP A 197 -3.64 -7.28 0.15
C ASP A 197 -4.77 -6.74 -0.75
N VAL A 198 -5.69 -7.64 -1.10
CA VAL A 198 -6.82 -7.38 -1.99
C VAL A 198 -7.77 -6.34 -1.40
N GLN A 199 -7.93 -6.28 -0.08
CA GLN A 199 -8.83 -5.30 0.55
C GLN A 199 -8.28 -3.88 0.39
N VAL A 200 -7.00 -3.70 0.67
CA VAL A 200 -6.29 -2.43 0.51
C VAL A 200 -6.32 -1.98 -0.95
N LEU A 201 -6.03 -2.88 -1.90
CA LEU A 201 -6.12 -2.59 -3.33
C LEU A 201 -7.53 -2.17 -3.76
N THR A 202 -8.55 -2.87 -3.27
CA THR A 202 -9.96 -2.59 -3.63
C THR A 202 -10.39 -1.23 -3.11
N GLU A 203 -10.01 -0.88 -1.89
CA GLU A 203 -10.28 0.43 -1.32
C GLU A 203 -9.54 1.54 -2.10
N ALA A 204 -8.29 1.29 -2.49
CA ALA A 204 -7.52 2.20 -3.32
C ALA A 204 -8.17 2.43 -4.70
N ALA A 205 -8.61 1.36 -5.37
CA ALA A 205 -9.31 1.44 -6.65
C ALA A 205 -10.62 2.24 -6.56
N LYS A 206 -11.35 2.15 -5.44
CA LYS A 206 -12.56 2.95 -5.20
C LYS A 206 -12.23 4.44 -5.01
N ARG A 207 -11.16 4.77 -4.26
CA ARG A 207 -10.72 6.16 -4.08
C ARG A 207 -10.28 6.79 -5.39
N ASP A 208 -9.50 6.08 -6.19
CA ASP A 208 -9.09 6.50 -7.53
C ASP A 208 -10.30 6.76 -8.44
N ALA A 209 -11.28 5.85 -8.44
CA ALA A 209 -12.55 6.04 -9.13
C ALA A 209 -13.31 7.31 -8.69
N VAL A 210 -13.41 7.59 -7.38
CA VAL A 210 -14.06 8.81 -6.88
C VAL A 210 -13.32 10.07 -7.34
N LYS A 211 -11.98 10.05 -7.36
CA LYS A 211 -11.15 11.15 -7.86
C LYS A 211 -11.43 11.42 -9.33
N ILE A 212 -11.39 10.39 -10.17
CA ILE A 212 -11.68 10.48 -11.61
C ILE A 212 -13.10 11.03 -11.86
N ALA A 213 -14.09 10.57 -11.09
CA ALA A 213 -15.45 11.08 -11.18
C ALA A 213 -15.52 12.58 -10.85
N SER A 214 -14.78 13.01 -9.82
CA SER A 214 -14.69 14.42 -9.41
C SER A 214 -13.99 15.28 -10.46
N GLU A 215 -12.88 14.80 -11.04
CA GLU A 215 -12.14 15.48 -12.11
C GLU A 215 -13.00 15.64 -13.37
N ARG A 216 -13.74 14.61 -13.76
CA ARG A 216 -14.62 14.67 -14.94
C ARG A 216 -15.80 15.63 -14.77
N ASN A 217 -16.26 15.83 -13.54
CA ASN A 217 -17.35 16.76 -13.24
C ASN A 217 -16.85 18.21 -13.08
N GLY A 218 -15.63 18.42 -12.57
CA GLY A 218 -15.02 19.73 -12.43
C GLY A 218 -14.34 20.26 -13.70
N ASN A 219 -13.90 19.37 -14.59
CA ASN A 219 -13.19 19.69 -15.82
C ASN A 219 -14.07 19.25 -17.00
N GLY A 220 -14.89 20.17 -17.55
CA GLY A 220 -15.73 19.94 -18.74
C GLY A 220 -14.96 19.65 -20.04
N GLY A 221 -13.78 19.05 -19.96
CA GLY A 221 -12.91 18.67 -21.06
C GLY A 221 -13.31 17.32 -21.64
N SER A 222 -13.67 17.37 -22.92
CA SER A 222 -14.08 16.30 -23.82
C SER A 222 -13.56 14.89 -23.49
N PRO A 223 -14.42 13.85 -23.62
CA PRO A 223 -13.92 12.48 -23.62
C PRO A 223 -12.93 12.33 -24.77
N VAL A 224 -11.72 11.85 -24.47
CA VAL A 224 -10.84 11.25 -25.48
C VAL A 224 -11.61 10.06 -26.04
N ALA A 225 -12.33 10.34 -27.11
CA ALA A 225 -13.10 9.40 -27.87
C ALA A 225 -12.15 8.31 -28.35
N GLY A 226 -12.53 7.07 -28.07
CA GLY A 226 -11.75 5.90 -28.40
C GLY A 226 -11.25 5.96 -29.84
N GLU A 227 -9.96 5.68 -29.99
CA GLU A 227 -9.35 5.22 -31.22
C GLU A 227 -9.91 3.82 -31.52
N ARG A 228 -11.18 3.80 -31.92
CA ARG A 228 -11.81 2.68 -32.61
C ARG A 228 -11.14 2.65 -33.98
N ASN A 229 -10.07 1.88 -34.07
CA ASN A 229 -9.56 1.40 -35.35
C ASN A 229 -10.61 0.46 -35.95
N SER A 230 -11.69 1.02 -36.48
CA SER A 230 -12.71 0.31 -37.25
C SER A 230 -12.14 0.03 -38.64
N LYS A 231 -11.23 -0.95 -38.72
CA LYS A 231 -10.87 -1.59 -39.98
C LYS A 231 -11.68 -2.87 -40.11
N SER A 232 -12.86 -2.74 -40.68
CA SER A 232 -13.72 -3.83 -41.16
C SER A 232 -14.64 -3.24 -42.23
N PRO A 233 -15.23 -4.03 -43.13
CA PRO A 233 -14.65 -4.98 -44.08
C PRO A 233 -15.19 -4.68 -45.51
N VAL A 234 -14.35 -4.77 -46.55
CA VAL A 234 -14.83 -4.86 -47.96
C VAL A 234 -14.76 -6.36 -48.30
N GLY A 235 -15.88 -7.07 -48.42
CA GLY A 235 -16.80 -6.98 -49.56
C GLY A 235 -16.32 -7.97 -50.63
N SER A 236 -16.61 -9.26 -50.47
CA SER A 236 -17.61 -9.97 -51.29
C SER A 236 -17.17 -10.25 -52.74
N GLU A 237 -16.51 -11.39 -52.96
CA GLU A 237 -16.69 -12.13 -54.23
C GLU A 237 -16.88 -13.61 -53.94
N ARG A 238 -18.14 -14.03 -54.05
CA ARG A 238 -18.55 -15.42 -54.20
C ARG A 238 -18.20 -15.82 -55.62
N LYS A 239 -17.14 -16.61 -55.84
CA LYS A 239 -16.98 -17.31 -57.11
C LYS A 239 -17.75 -18.61 -57.04
N ALA A 240 -18.96 -18.56 -57.61
CA ALA A 240 -19.80 -19.70 -57.85
C ALA A 240 -19.04 -20.79 -58.63
N GLY A 241 -19.25 -22.03 -58.24
CA GLY A 241 -18.90 -23.16 -59.08
C GLY A 241 -19.70 -23.12 -60.38
N SER A 242 -19.06 -23.54 -61.46
CA SER A 242 -19.75 -24.00 -62.66
C SER A 242 -19.32 -25.45 -62.90
N PRO A 243 -20.27 -26.40 -62.98
CA PRO A 243 -20.01 -27.81 -63.23
C PRO A 243 -20.10 -28.17 -64.73
N VAL A 244 -19.47 -29.30 -65.09
CA VAL A 244 -19.86 -30.28 -66.12
C VAL A 244 -19.79 -29.87 -67.62
N ALA A 245 -18.98 -30.58 -68.42
CA ALA A 245 -19.46 -31.54 -69.44
C ALA A 245 -18.36 -32.02 -70.41
N ALA A 246 -18.43 -33.33 -70.71
CA ALA A 246 -17.84 -34.11 -71.81
C ALA A 246 -16.34 -34.43 -71.76
#